data_AF-D7CDF3-F1
#
_entry.id   AF-D7CDF3-F1
#
_cell.length_a   1.000
_cell.length_b   1.000
_cell.length_c   1.000
_cell.angle_alpha   90.00
_cell.angle_beta   90.00
_cell.angle_gamma   90.00
#
_symmetry.space_group_name_H-M   'P 1'
#
loop_
_entity.id
_entity.type
_entity.pdbx_description
1 polymer ?
#
loop_
_entity_poly.entity_id
_entity_poly.type
_entity_poly.pdbx_seq_one_letter_code
_entity_poly.pdbx_strand_id
1 'polypeptide(L)'
;MEDYDRACAVGGWAGLLDVGSSDVRALVLADEPATSRYLPEQQVFVRWLAADSEGELVAAAQAVLADPGIEWEDVGVWETDGPAVLMDSTTPGAELNKEYPDGGLPEQAPVALPAGRWRVRAVHTTGEFPWVGVVKLLPEAPC
;
A
#
# COMPACT_ATOMS: atom_id res chain seq x y z
N MET A 1 13.75 -14.01 -10.94
CA MET A 1 12.52 -13.87 -10.14
C MET A 1 11.97 -12.51 -10.45
N GLU A 2 10.75 -12.45 -10.94
CA GLU A 2 10.12 -11.19 -11.37
C GLU A 2 9.63 -10.41 -10.14
N ASP A 3 9.38 -9.11 -10.28
CA ASP A 3 8.93 -8.28 -9.16
C ASP A 3 7.56 -8.73 -8.62
N TYR A 4 6.71 -9.29 -9.48
CA TYR A 4 5.45 -9.94 -9.09
C TYR A 4 5.67 -11.13 -8.13
N ASP A 5 6.54 -12.07 -8.49
CA ASP A 5 6.85 -13.25 -7.64
C ASP A 5 7.31 -12.82 -6.23
N ARG A 6 8.06 -11.71 -6.17
CA ARG A 6 8.58 -11.13 -4.93
C ARG A 6 7.49 -10.44 -4.12
N ALA A 7 6.56 -9.74 -4.78
CA ALA A 7 5.41 -9.14 -4.14
C ALA A 7 4.52 -10.22 -3.49
N CYS A 8 4.26 -11.33 -4.19
CA CYS A 8 3.51 -12.46 -3.65
C CYS A 8 4.22 -13.19 -2.51
N ALA A 9 5.55 -13.04 -2.36
CA ALA A 9 6.31 -13.65 -1.27
C ALA A 9 6.30 -12.84 0.04
N VAL A 10 5.64 -11.67 0.06
CA VAL A 10 5.49 -10.83 1.27
C VAL A 10 4.52 -11.51 2.25
N GLY A 11 5.04 -12.14 3.30
CA GLY A 11 4.21 -12.85 4.28
C GLY A 11 3.52 -11.99 5.36
N GLY A 12 3.71 -10.66 5.33
CA GLY A 12 3.13 -9.70 6.28
C GLY A 12 1.99 -8.87 5.68
N TRP A 13 1.45 -7.93 6.46
CA TRP A 13 0.36 -7.05 5.98
C TRP A 13 0.86 -5.93 5.06
N ALA A 14 2.18 -5.74 4.98
CA ALA A 14 2.88 -5.00 3.95
C ALA A 14 4.35 -5.43 3.89
N GLY A 15 5.07 -5.04 2.85
CA GLY A 15 6.49 -5.35 2.68
C GLY A 15 7.25 -4.32 1.87
N LEU A 16 8.58 -4.32 1.98
CA LEU A 16 9.46 -3.47 1.19
C LEU A 16 10.32 -4.34 0.27
N LEU A 17 10.32 -4.05 -1.02
CA LEU A 17 11.07 -4.79 -2.03
C LEU A 17 11.94 -3.86 -2.85
N ASP A 18 13.22 -4.19 -3.03
CA ASP A 18 14.06 -3.50 -4.02
C ASP A 18 13.45 -3.70 -5.41
N VAL A 19 13.29 -2.67 -6.23
CA VAL A 19 12.73 -2.80 -7.58
C VAL A 19 13.75 -2.45 -8.64
N GLY A 20 13.81 -3.26 -9.70
CA GLY A 20 14.80 -3.11 -10.75
C GLY A 20 16.24 -3.34 -10.28
N SER A 21 17.16 -2.48 -10.73
CA SER A 21 18.61 -2.57 -10.48
C SER A 21 19.16 -1.39 -9.66
N SER A 22 18.27 -0.53 -9.16
CA SER A 22 18.56 0.65 -8.35
C SER A 22 18.26 0.40 -6.88
N ASP A 23 18.83 1.21 -5.98
CA ASP A 23 18.52 1.22 -4.54
C ASP A 23 17.09 1.75 -4.20
N VAL A 24 16.15 1.64 -5.14
CA VAL A 24 14.76 2.08 -4.99
C VAL A 24 13.94 0.91 -4.47
N ARG A 25 13.10 1.15 -3.46
CA ARG A 25 12.21 0.14 -2.90
C ARG A 25 10.74 0.47 -3.17
N ALA A 26 9.98 -0.52 -3.59
CA ALA A 26 8.52 -0.46 -3.62
C ALA A 26 7.94 -0.88 -2.26
N LEU A 27 6.86 -0.24 -1.87
CA LEU A 27 5.98 -0.67 -0.79
C LEU A 27 4.90 -1.59 -1.35
N VAL A 28 4.86 -2.82 -0.89
CA VAL A 28 3.88 -3.84 -1.26
C VAL A 28 2.75 -3.88 -0.23
N LEU A 29 1.51 -3.89 -0.70
CA LEU A 29 0.30 -3.92 0.13
C LEU A 29 -0.18 -5.38 0.31
N ALA A 30 0.59 -6.15 1.08
CA ALA A 30 0.46 -7.60 1.31
C ALA A 30 0.55 -8.49 0.06
N ASP A 31 0.43 -9.79 0.25
CA ASP A 31 0.51 -10.85 -0.76
C ASP A 31 -0.79 -11.06 -1.56
N GLU A 32 -1.94 -10.97 -0.89
CA GLU A 32 -3.24 -11.20 -1.53
C GLU A 32 -3.75 -9.95 -2.29
N PRO A 33 -4.42 -10.12 -3.45
CA PRO A 33 -5.00 -9.00 -4.17
C PRO A 33 -6.18 -8.39 -3.41
N ALA A 34 -6.24 -7.05 -3.37
CA ALA A 34 -7.38 -6.32 -2.81
C ALA A 34 -7.50 -4.93 -3.44
N THR A 35 -8.73 -4.49 -3.70
CA THR A 35 -8.99 -3.09 -4.06
C THR A 35 -8.42 -2.19 -2.98
N SER A 36 -7.57 -1.25 -3.38
CA SER A 36 -6.80 -0.43 -2.43
C SER A 36 -6.90 1.04 -2.81
N ARG A 37 -6.93 1.91 -1.80
CA ARG A 37 -6.83 3.36 -2.01
C ARG A 37 -5.91 4.02 -1.00
N TYR A 38 -5.40 5.18 -1.37
CA TYR A 38 -4.71 6.08 -0.45
C TYR A 38 -5.66 7.13 0.12
N LEU A 39 -5.57 7.38 1.42
CA LEU A 39 -6.26 8.45 2.13
C LEU A 39 -5.22 9.50 2.59
N PRO A 40 -5.10 10.64 1.90
CA PRO A 40 -4.00 11.59 2.11
C PRO A 40 -4.06 12.27 3.47
N GLU A 41 -5.24 12.55 4.01
CA GLU A 41 -5.40 13.24 5.30
C GLU A 41 -4.86 12.42 6.48
N GLN A 42 -4.94 11.09 6.38
CA GLN A 42 -4.46 10.16 7.42
C GLN A 42 -3.12 9.50 7.05
N GLN A 43 -2.62 9.73 5.82
CA GLN A 43 -1.42 9.11 5.27
C GLN A 43 -1.46 7.58 5.36
N VAL A 44 -2.59 6.99 4.94
CA VAL A 44 -2.80 5.54 4.97
C VAL A 44 -3.21 4.98 3.63
N PHE A 45 -2.76 3.77 3.34
CA PHE A 45 -3.42 2.91 2.36
C PHE A 45 -4.46 2.05 3.06
N VAL A 46 -5.63 1.95 2.45
CA VAL A 46 -6.76 1.15 2.91
C VAL A 46 -7.03 0.06 1.88
N ARG A 47 -7.02 -1.19 2.33
CA ARG A 47 -7.30 -2.39 1.53
C ARG A 47 -8.70 -2.89 1.85
N TRP A 48 -9.55 -3.00 0.84
CA TRP A 48 -10.91 -3.52 0.97
C TRP A 48 -10.89 -5.04 1.03
N LEU A 49 -11.07 -5.59 2.24
CA LEU A 49 -11.08 -7.04 2.45
C LEU A 49 -12.52 -7.57 2.58
N ALA A 50 -13.35 -6.90 3.38
CA ALA A 50 -14.80 -7.14 3.44
C ALA A 50 -15.55 -5.89 3.94
N ALA A 51 -16.40 -5.30 3.12
CA ALA A 51 -17.30 -4.20 3.49
C ALA A 51 -18.40 -4.11 2.42
N ASP A 52 -19.57 -3.58 2.78
CA ASP A 52 -20.71 -3.41 1.87
C ASP A 52 -20.60 -2.10 1.07
N SER A 53 -19.75 -1.17 1.52
CA SER A 53 -19.56 0.13 0.87
C SER A 53 -18.21 0.77 1.17
N GLU A 54 -17.81 1.73 0.33
CA GLU A 54 -16.61 2.53 0.56
C GLU A 54 -16.69 3.34 1.85
N GLY A 55 -17.88 3.87 2.18
CA GLY A 55 -18.09 4.64 3.40
C GLY A 55 -17.86 3.79 4.66
N GLU A 56 -18.34 2.54 4.64
CA GLU A 56 -18.09 1.59 5.72
C GLU A 56 -16.61 1.21 5.82
N LEU A 57 -15.93 0.97 4.69
CA LEU A 57 -14.50 0.70 4.65
C LEU A 57 -13.68 1.84 5.28
N VAL A 58 -13.99 3.10 4.92
CA VAL A 58 -13.30 4.28 5.46
C VAL A 58 -13.58 4.44 6.96
N ALA A 59 -14.83 4.23 7.39
CA ALA A 59 -15.18 4.28 8.82
C ALA A 59 -14.43 3.21 9.62
N ALA A 60 -14.30 2.00 9.08
CA ALA A 60 -13.53 0.92 9.69
C ALA A 60 -12.05 1.27 9.80
N ALA A 61 -11.44 1.80 8.74
CA ALA A 61 -10.06 2.27 8.77
C ALA A 61 -9.84 3.38 9.82
N GLN A 62 -10.79 4.32 9.95
CA GLN A 62 -10.74 5.36 10.97
C GLN A 62 -10.85 4.80 12.39
N ALA A 63 -11.70 3.79 12.61
CA ALA A 63 -11.81 3.12 13.91
C ALA A 63 -10.48 2.45 14.30
N VAL A 64 -9.83 1.76 13.37
CA VAL A 64 -8.48 1.18 13.57
C VAL A 64 -7.45 2.25 13.94
N LEU A 65 -7.49 3.40 13.28
CA LEU A 65 -6.57 4.50 13.57
C LEU A 65 -6.81 5.17 14.92
N ALA A 66 -8.05 5.11 15.43
CA ALA A 66 -8.45 5.70 16.70
C ALA A 66 -8.27 4.75 17.89
N ASP A 67 -8.14 3.45 17.65
CA ASP A 67 -7.99 2.45 18.70
C ASP A 67 -6.52 2.33 19.17
N PRO A 68 -6.21 2.74 20.42
CA PRO A 68 -4.85 2.65 20.96
C PRO A 68 -4.40 1.21 21.26
N GLY A 69 -5.32 0.23 21.27
CA GLY A 69 -5.03 -1.18 21.51
C GLY A 69 -4.65 -1.96 20.25
N ILE A 70 -4.61 -1.32 19.08
CA ILE A 70 -4.23 -1.98 17.84
C ILE A 70 -2.73 -2.31 17.87
N GLU A 71 -2.44 -3.60 17.72
CA GLU A 71 -1.10 -4.13 17.53
C GLU A 71 -0.70 -3.98 16.06
N TRP A 72 0.19 -3.03 15.77
CA TRP A 72 0.69 -2.75 14.43
C TRP A 72 1.94 -3.58 14.13
N GLU A 73 2.01 -4.19 12.95
CA GLU A 73 3.24 -4.71 12.39
C GLU A 73 4.20 -3.55 12.05
N ASP A 74 5.46 -3.63 12.46
CA ASP A 74 6.52 -2.71 11.99
C ASP A 74 7.15 -3.29 10.72
N VAL A 75 6.88 -2.63 9.59
CA VAL A 75 7.29 -3.05 8.25
C VAL A 75 8.67 -2.46 7.88
N GLY A 76 9.14 -1.47 8.65
CA GLY A 76 10.39 -0.77 8.43
C GLY A 76 10.23 0.63 7.84
N VAL A 77 11.29 1.13 7.21
CA VAL A 77 11.35 2.50 6.65
C VAL A 77 11.32 2.43 5.13
N TRP A 78 10.33 3.08 4.53
CA TRP A 78 10.22 3.30 3.11
C TRP A 78 10.71 4.70 2.74
N GLU A 79 11.56 4.80 1.72
CA GLU A 79 12.07 6.06 1.22
C GLU A 79 11.51 6.29 -0.18
N THR A 80 10.96 7.48 -0.41
CA THR A 80 10.40 7.91 -1.71
C THR A 80 10.93 9.29 -2.07
N ASP A 81 11.13 9.53 -3.36
CA ASP A 81 11.58 10.81 -3.92
C ASP A 81 10.42 11.79 -4.21
N GLY A 82 9.18 11.41 -3.90
CA GLY A 82 8.02 12.26 -4.10
C GLY A 82 6.73 11.50 -4.33
N PRO A 83 5.80 12.08 -5.12
CA PRO A 83 4.54 11.44 -5.45
C PRO A 83 4.77 10.02 -5.95
N ALA A 84 4.14 9.05 -5.30
CA ALA A 84 4.23 7.66 -5.67
C ALA A 84 3.06 7.27 -6.57
N VAL A 85 3.12 6.05 -7.12
CA VAL A 85 2.05 5.46 -7.90
C VAL A 85 1.62 4.16 -7.23
N LEU A 86 0.33 4.03 -6.97
CA LEU A 86 -0.28 2.75 -6.62
C LEU A 86 -0.63 2.03 -7.92
N MET A 87 -0.17 0.81 -8.07
CA MET A 87 -0.25 0.02 -9.30
C MET A 87 -0.33 -1.47 -8.98
N ASP A 88 -0.78 -2.25 -9.97
CA ASP A 88 -0.73 -3.71 -9.91
C ASP A 88 0.71 -4.22 -10.13
N SER A 89 1.17 -5.13 -9.26
CA SER A 89 2.54 -5.68 -9.30
C SER A 89 2.80 -6.60 -10.51
N THR A 90 1.74 -7.05 -11.21
CA THR A 90 1.86 -7.77 -12.48
C THR A 90 2.36 -6.88 -13.62
N THR A 91 2.20 -5.55 -13.49
CA THR A 91 2.68 -4.59 -14.48
C THR A 91 4.04 -4.05 -14.07
N PRO A 92 5.08 -4.11 -14.92
CA PRO A 92 6.35 -3.43 -14.62
C PRO A 92 6.16 -1.91 -14.60
N GLY A 93 6.76 -1.21 -13.65
CA GLY A 93 6.62 0.26 -13.53
C GLY A 93 6.99 1.04 -14.81
N ALA A 94 7.95 0.53 -15.59
CA ALA A 94 8.36 1.12 -16.87
C ALA A 94 7.30 1.00 -17.99
N GLU A 95 6.29 0.15 -17.81
CA GLU A 95 5.25 -0.15 -18.78
C GLU A 95 3.90 0.54 -18.45
N LEU A 96 3.79 1.23 -17.30
CA LEU A 96 2.54 1.88 -16.86
C LEU A 96 1.93 2.88 -17.85
N ASN A 97 2.76 3.46 -18.71
CA ASN A 97 2.33 4.44 -19.72
C ASN A 97 2.24 3.84 -21.13
N LYS A 98 2.32 2.51 -21.26
CA LYS A 98 2.20 1.80 -22.53
C LYS A 98 0.83 1.15 -22.63
N GLU A 99 0.20 1.32 -23.78
CA GLU A 99 -1.11 0.73 -24.05
C GLU A 99 -0.98 -0.79 -24.22
N TYR A 100 -1.95 -1.54 -23.69
CA TYR A 100 -2.03 -2.97 -23.95
C TYR A 100 -2.35 -3.24 -25.42
N PRO A 101 -1.94 -4.41 -25.97
CA PRO A 101 -2.23 -4.75 -27.36
C PRO A 101 -3.72 -4.76 -27.73
N ASP A 102 -4.60 -5.02 -26.75
CA ASP A 102 -6.06 -5.03 -26.85
C ASP A 102 -6.72 -3.70 -26.46
N GLY A 103 -5.91 -2.68 -26.13
CA GLY A 103 -6.33 -1.32 -25.84
C GLY A 103 -6.43 -1.01 -24.34
N GLY A 104 -6.28 0.28 -24.00
CA GLY A 104 -6.31 0.76 -22.62
C GLY A 104 -4.95 0.73 -21.92
N LEU A 105 -4.85 1.46 -20.81
CA LEU A 105 -3.65 1.57 -20.00
C LEU A 105 -3.75 0.69 -18.74
N PRO A 106 -2.60 0.25 -18.18
CA PRO A 106 -2.56 -0.36 -16.86
C PRO A 106 -3.27 0.50 -15.81
N GLU A 107 -3.96 -0.15 -14.87
CA GLU A 107 -4.59 0.54 -13.76
C GLU A 107 -3.53 1.13 -12.82
N GLN A 108 -3.68 2.41 -12.52
CA GLN A 108 -2.78 3.14 -11.64
C GLN A 108 -3.51 4.30 -10.97
N ALA A 109 -3.12 4.62 -9.73
CA ALA A 109 -3.63 5.76 -8.99
C ALA A 109 -2.47 6.59 -8.41
N PRO A 110 -2.48 7.93 -8.57
CA PRO A 110 -1.46 8.78 -7.99
C PRO A 110 -1.58 8.83 -6.47
N VAL A 111 -0.44 8.77 -5.80
CA VAL A 111 -0.33 8.86 -4.34
C VAL A 111 0.42 10.15 -4.02
N ALA A 112 -0.31 11.15 -3.54
CA ALA A 112 0.24 12.45 -3.18
C ALA A 112 1.04 12.37 -1.88
N LEU A 113 2.29 11.89 -1.98
CA LEU A 113 3.26 11.85 -0.90
C LEU A 113 4.43 12.80 -1.21
N PRO A 114 4.89 13.59 -0.24
CA PRO A 114 6.14 14.32 -0.39
C PRO A 114 7.33 13.35 -0.34
N ALA A 115 8.45 13.79 -0.92
CA ALA A 115 9.71 13.08 -0.80
C ALA A 115 10.11 12.95 0.67
N GLY A 116 10.67 11.81 1.06
CA GLY A 116 11.14 11.59 2.41
C GLY A 116 11.14 10.13 2.83
N ARG A 117 11.41 9.95 4.11
CA ARG A 117 11.47 8.65 4.79
C ARG A 117 10.22 8.46 5.64
N TRP A 118 9.61 7.29 5.52
CA TRP A 118 8.34 6.96 6.14
C TRP A 118 8.49 5.66 6.89
N ARG A 119 8.29 5.68 8.22
CA ARG A 119 8.08 4.44 8.95
C ARG A 119 6.72 3.87 8.55
N VAL A 120 6.74 2.63 8.10
CA VAL A 120 5.56 1.91 7.63
C VAL A 120 5.08 0.98 8.72
N ARG A 121 3.79 1.06 9.02
CA ARG A 121 3.10 0.14 9.92
C ARG A 121 1.91 -0.46 9.23
N ALA A 122 1.62 -1.72 9.48
CA ALA A 122 0.50 -2.39 8.85
C ALA A 122 -0.34 -3.17 9.85
N VAL A 123 -1.63 -3.27 9.57
CA VAL A 123 -2.57 -4.10 10.33
C VAL A 123 -3.67 -4.59 9.41
N HIS A 124 -4.20 -5.75 9.74
CA HIS A 124 -5.38 -6.33 9.12
C HIS A 124 -6.38 -6.64 10.24
N THR A 125 -7.60 -6.11 10.15
CA THR A 125 -8.68 -6.49 11.06
C THR A 125 -9.34 -7.79 10.61
N THR A 126 -9.36 -8.78 11.49
CA THR A 126 -10.13 -10.01 11.33
C THR A 126 -11.17 -10.09 12.45
N GLY A 127 -12.38 -10.58 12.18
CA GLY A 127 -13.41 -10.78 13.21
C GLY A 127 -14.78 -10.29 12.78
N GLU A 128 -15.37 -9.35 13.52
CA GLU A 128 -16.63 -8.73 13.13
C GLU A 128 -16.46 -7.92 11.84
N PHE A 129 -17.42 -8.07 10.92
CA PHE A 129 -17.49 -7.28 9.71
C PHE A 129 -17.67 -5.79 10.05
N PRO A 130 -17.01 -4.85 9.35
CA PRO A 130 -16.15 -5.02 8.16
C PRO A 130 -14.68 -5.39 8.44
N TRP A 131 -14.01 -5.98 7.46
CA TRP A 131 -12.58 -6.29 7.47
C TRP A 131 -11.80 -5.34 6.58
N VAL A 132 -10.72 -4.78 7.13
CA VAL A 132 -9.91 -3.77 6.47
C VAL A 132 -8.43 -4.02 6.72
N GLY A 133 -7.62 -3.88 5.67
CA GLY A 133 -6.18 -3.73 5.80
C GLY A 133 -5.82 -2.27 5.85
N VAL A 134 -5.01 -1.85 6.82
CA VAL A 134 -4.53 -0.47 6.92
C VAL A 134 -3.00 -0.47 6.95
N VAL A 135 -2.39 0.25 6.00
CA VAL A 135 -0.96 0.52 5.98
C VAL A 135 -0.76 2.00 6.25
N LYS A 136 -0.18 2.34 7.39
CA LYS A 136 0.04 3.70 7.86
C LYS A 136 1.46 4.15 7.61
N LEU A 137 1.60 5.34 7.04
CA LEU A 137 2.86 6.02 6.85
C LEU A 137 3.05 7.06 7.95
N LEU A 138 4.20 7.03 8.61
CA LEU A 138 4.59 8.00 9.62
C LEU A 138 5.86 8.69 9.15
N PRO A 139 5.88 10.02 9.01
CA PRO A 139 7.09 10.73 8.60
C PRO A 139 8.20 10.47 9.63
N GLU A 140 9.34 9.99 9.15
CA GLU A 140 10.54 9.90 9.97
C GLU A 140 11.21 11.29 9.95
N ALA A 141 11.53 11.83 11.13
CA ALA A 141 12.28 13.08 11.18
C ALA A 141 13.60 12.90 10.39
N PRO A 142 14.01 13.87 9.58
CA PRO A 142 15.33 13.82 8.96
C PRO A 142 16.37 13.71 10.08
N CYS A 143 17.26 12.71 9.96
CA CYS A 143 18.38 12.50 10.88
C CYS A 143 19.29 13.74 10.93
#